data_AF-E9V1J0-F1
#
_entry.id   AF-E9V1J0-F1
#
_cell.length_a   1.000
_cell.length_b   1.000
_cell.length_c   1.000
_cell.angle_alpha   90.00
_cell.angle_beta   90.00
_cell.angle_gamma   90.00
#
_symmetry.space_group_name_H-M   'P 1'
#
loop_
_entity.id
_entity.type
_entity.pdbx_description
1 polymer ?
#
loop_
_entity_poly.entity_id
_entity_poly.type
_entity_poly.pdbx_seq_one_letter_code
_entity_poly.pdbx_strand_id
1 'polypeptide(L)'
;MSSHQGAAAASPFKQPRAVWAVAFACVVSFMGIGLVDPILPVLAEELRATPAQVSLLFTSYLVVTAVAMIGVGWVSSRIGAKWTLILGLVLIVVFAGLAGTVDGVDGIVGFRAGWGLGNALFISTSLAVIVGSATGGFAGAIILYETALGLGIAVGPLLGGVLGGISWRGPFFGVSALMAIALVATLVFLPPTPKPEKKVSLLAPIAALRHRGLLTMGIMALLYNWGFFTLLGYAPYPMGLHDPLQLGWVFFAWGILVAVFAVWGAPWAQRRFGTAPTLYVNLLGLGVLLAVIGLGVSSPTVVIVAVILSGIFVGLNNTLTTQAVMLVSPVERPIASSAYGFVRFIGGGLAPFAAGKIAEATDQSVAFYVGAAAFLIAIPVLASGHRLITAAESAETAEPVAPTLEPVGPVRGEGRPVLVAVGATLDADAVVDRAAEMAAAEGAPLEVVHVRETEVVEELAIDAEEPETAAATVRAHLDRLAARGVTATGLVLHSVGDHASAGMVLARYATEARVRTIALGSSPRGPRRPARRRLDHFRGRAHRRRTCRARRPRRGAARAQRRGAGQAAAPPERHAWGRAGGTSSRRADNLRR
;
A
#
# COMPACT_ATOMS: atom_id res chain seq x y z
N MET A 1 -37.12 3.50 3.78
CA MET A 1 -35.98 3.17 2.89
C MET A 1 -35.10 4.40 2.82
N SER A 2 -34.09 4.48 3.67
CA SER A 2 -33.20 5.64 3.77
C SER A 2 -31.90 5.31 3.05
N SER A 3 -31.49 6.13 2.08
CA SER A 3 -30.31 5.87 1.26
C SER A 3 -29.03 6.03 2.08
N HIS A 4 -28.34 4.92 2.35
CA HIS A 4 -26.94 4.96 2.77
C HIS A 4 -26.10 5.55 1.62
N GLN A 5 -25.83 6.86 1.68
CA GLN A 5 -24.76 7.45 0.90
C GLN A 5 -23.43 6.99 1.47
N GLY A 6 -22.93 5.85 0.97
CA GLY A 6 -21.61 5.36 1.31
C GLY A 6 -20.56 6.42 0.98
N ALA A 7 -19.65 6.68 1.91
CA ALA A 7 -18.51 7.56 1.65
C ALA A 7 -17.76 7.04 0.42
N ALA A 8 -17.58 7.88 -0.59
CA ALA A 8 -16.92 7.48 -1.83
C ALA A 8 -15.49 7.05 -1.52
N ALA A 9 -15.20 5.76 -1.68
CA ALA A 9 -13.87 5.20 -1.47
C ALA A 9 -12.84 5.99 -2.29
N ALA A 10 -11.77 6.43 -1.64
CA ALA A 10 -10.74 7.25 -2.27
C ALA A 10 -10.17 6.51 -3.49
N SER A 11 -10.31 7.12 -4.67
CA SER A 11 -9.95 6.46 -5.93
C SER A 11 -8.44 6.16 -5.95
N PRO A 12 -8.02 4.89 -6.12
CA PRO A 12 -6.60 4.52 -6.10
C PRO A 12 -5.80 5.19 -7.23
N PHE A 13 -6.47 5.72 -8.26
CA PHE A 13 -5.85 6.40 -9.40
C PHE A 13 -5.61 7.91 -9.18
N LYS A 14 -6.10 8.51 -8.09
CA LYS A 14 -5.89 9.95 -7.77
C LYS A 14 -4.76 10.18 -6.76
N GLN A 15 -3.58 9.65 -7.07
CA GLN A 15 -2.39 9.77 -6.22
C GLN A 15 -1.56 11.04 -6.50
N PRO A 16 -0.79 11.55 -5.53
CA PRO A 16 0.21 12.59 -5.75
C PRO A 16 1.28 12.19 -6.76
N ARG A 17 1.87 13.18 -7.48
CA ARG A 17 2.96 12.94 -8.44
C ARG A 17 4.16 12.20 -7.84
N ALA A 18 4.47 12.47 -6.57
CA ALA A 18 5.52 11.78 -5.81
C ALA A 18 5.26 10.26 -5.72
N VAL A 19 4.02 9.88 -5.42
CA VAL A 19 3.61 8.47 -5.28
C VAL A 19 3.67 7.76 -6.63
N TRP A 20 3.22 8.42 -7.71
CA TRP A 20 3.36 7.87 -9.06
C TRP A 20 4.82 7.70 -9.51
N ALA A 21 5.72 8.62 -9.14
CA ALA A 21 7.15 8.49 -9.45
C ALA A 21 7.77 7.28 -8.73
N VAL A 22 7.45 7.07 -7.45
CA VAL A 22 7.93 5.91 -6.68
C VAL A 22 7.26 4.61 -7.16
N ALA A 23 5.98 4.62 -7.49
CA ALA A 23 5.28 3.45 -8.04
C ALA A 23 5.84 3.04 -9.42
N PHE A 24 6.15 4.00 -10.30
CA PHE A 24 6.87 3.73 -11.55
C PHE A 24 8.25 3.11 -11.29
N ALA A 25 9.01 3.66 -10.34
CA ALA A 25 10.28 3.08 -9.92
C ALA A 25 10.11 1.64 -9.38
N CYS A 26 9.04 1.35 -8.64
CA CYS A 26 8.70 -0.01 -8.19
C CYS A 26 8.45 -0.96 -9.36
N VAL A 27 7.63 -0.56 -10.35
CA VAL A 27 7.41 -1.36 -11.57
C VAL A 27 8.76 -1.72 -12.18
N VAL A 28 9.62 -0.75 -12.46
CA VAL A 28 10.94 -0.99 -13.08
C VAL A 28 11.85 -1.85 -12.19
N SER A 29 11.77 -1.74 -10.85
CA SER A 29 12.63 -2.51 -9.94
C SER A 29 12.27 -3.99 -9.91
N PHE A 30 10.98 -4.31 -9.82
CA PHE A 30 10.51 -5.70 -9.90
C PHE A 30 10.65 -6.27 -11.31
N MET A 31 10.44 -5.44 -12.33
CA MET A 31 10.69 -5.76 -13.72
C MET A 31 12.15 -6.20 -13.95
N GLY A 32 13.12 -5.51 -13.37
CA GLY A 32 14.54 -5.84 -13.49
C GLY A 32 14.96 -7.20 -12.89
N ILE A 33 14.12 -7.84 -12.08
CA ILE A 33 14.32 -9.24 -11.71
C ILE A 33 14.01 -10.12 -12.93
N GLY A 34 12.77 -10.06 -13.44
CA GLY A 34 12.28 -10.90 -14.53
C GLY A 34 12.79 -10.56 -15.93
N LEU A 35 13.42 -9.40 -16.12
CA LEU A 35 13.95 -8.96 -17.42
C LEU A 35 15.20 -9.75 -17.86
N VAL A 36 15.86 -10.43 -16.91
CA VAL A 36 17.05 -11.28 -17.17
C VAL A 36 16.65 -12.75 -17.42
N ASP A 37 15.50 -13.21 -16.92
CA ASP A 37 15.06 -14.61 -16.98
C ASP A 37 14.99 -15.20 -18.41
N PRO A 38 14.48 -14.50 -19.43
CA PRO A 38 14.36 -15.04 -20.79
C PRO A 38 15.70 -15.19 -21.52
N ILE A 39 16.76 -14.52 -21.06
CA ILE A 39 18.09 -14.58 -21.70
C ILE A 39 19.03 -15.59 -21.05
N LEU A 40 18.66 -16.25 -19.94
CA LEU A 40 19.55 -17.18 -19.25
C LEU A 40 20.10 -18.30 -20.15
N PRO A 41 19.30 -18.96 -21.03
CA PRO A 41 19.84 -20.01 -21.90
C PRO A 41 20.84 -19.47 -22.92
N VAL A 42 20.53 -18.32 -23.56
CA VAL A 42 21.42 -17.66 -24.53
C VAL A 42 22.70 -17.17 -23.85
N LEU A 43 22.60 -16.65 -22.62
CA LEU A 43 23.75 -16.20 -21.83
C LEU A 43 24.66 -17.37 -21.45
N ALA A 44 24.08 -18.54 -21.14
CA ALA A 44 24.85 -19.77 -20.87
C ALA A 44 25.59 -20.25 -22.12
N GLU A 45 24.94 -20.20 -23.28
CA GLU A 45 25.52 -20.62 -24.56
C GLU A 45 26.65 -19.67 -25.02
N GLU A 46 26.39 -18.36 -25.11
CA GLU A 46 27.37 -17.38 -25.59
C GLU A 46 28.59 -17.26 -24.67
N LEU A 47 28.40 -17.28 -23.35
CA LEU A 47 29.50 -17.19 -22.38
C LEU A 47 30.10 -18.57 -22.00
N ARG A 48 29.63 -19.66 -22.64
CA ARG A 48 30.07 -21.04 -22.42
C ARG A 48 30.06 -21.46 -20.94
N ALA A 49 29.02 -21.04 -20.23
CA ALA A 49 28.89 -21.21 -18.79
C ALA A 49 27.80 -22.24 -18.46
N THR A 50 27.96 -22.96 -17.34
CA THR A 50 26.94 -23.95 -16.94
C THR A 50 25.67 -23.26 -16.41
N PRO A 51 24.51 -23.95 -16.45
CA PRO A 51 23.28 -23.44 -15.84
C PRO A 51 23.45 -23.02 -14.38
N ALA A 52 24.29 -23.71 -13.59
CA ALA A 52 24.59 -23.27 -12.23
C ALA A 52 25.40 -21.96 -12.20
N GLN A 53 26.39 -21.78 -13.08
CA GLN A 53 27.15 -20.53 -13.17
C GLN A 53 26.25 -19.34 -13.57
N VAL A 54 25.35 -19.53 -14.53
CA VAL A 54 24.39 -18.48 -14.92
C VAL A 54 23.35 -18.22 -13.82
N SER A 55 22.91 -19.25 -13.09
CA SER A 55 22.06 -19.08 -11.90
C SER A 55 22.69 -18.21 -10.80
N LEU A 56 24.02 -18.08 -10.73
CA LEU A 56 24.68 -17.16 -9.81
C LEU A 56 24.30 -15.69 -10.04
N LEU A 57 23.77 -15.32 -11.23
CA LEU A 57 23.22 -13.98 -11.47
C LEU A 57 22.00 -13.70 -10.57
N PHE A 58 21.19 -14.71 -10.20
CA PHE A 58 20.14 -14.55 -9.20
C PHE A 58 20.72 -14.61 -7.79
N THR A 59 21.61 -15.57 -7.52
CA THR A 59 22.18 -15.77 -6.18
C THR A 59 22.90 -14.54 -5.68
N SER A 60 23.82 -13.96 -6.47
CA SER A 60 24.53 -12.73 -6.14
C SER A 60 23.57 -11.57 -5.86
N TYR A 61 22.61 -11.33 -6.76
CA TYR A 61 21.62 -10.26 -6.63
C TYR A 61 20.73 -10.43 -5.39
N LEU A 62 20.12 -11.60 -5.20
CA LEU A 62 19.13 -11.84 -4.13
C LEU A 62 19.79 -12.03 -2.75
N VAL A 63 20.94 -12.71 -2.65
CA VAL A 63 21.66 -12.87 -1.37
C VAL A 63 22.22 -11.52 -0.91
N VAL A 64 22.80 -10.71 -1.81
CA VAL A 64 23.25 -9.36 -1.43
C VAL A 64 22.07 -8.44 -1.15
N THR A 65 20.95 -8.54 -1.88
CA THR A 65 19.70 -7.86 -1.52
C THR A 65 19.30 -8.22 -0.08
N ALA A 66 19.25 -9.51 0.25
CA ALA A 66 18.86 -10.01 1.56
C ALA A 66 19.75 -9.45 2.68
N VAL A 67 21.07 -9.63 2.58
CA VAL A 67 22.02 -9.17 3.59
C VAL A 67 21.98 -7.64 3.73
N ALA A 68 21.86 -6.91 2.62
CA ALA A 68 21.75 -5.46 2.63
C ALA A 68 20.46 -4.96 3.31
N MET A 69 19.35 -5.70 3.26
CA MET A 69 18.08 -5.31 3.92
C MET A 69 18.24 -5.10 5.43
N ILE A 70 19.16 -5.82 6.10
CA ILE A 70 19.49 -5.57 7.51
C ILE A 70 19.96 -4.11 7.75
N GLY A 71 20.70 -3.55 6.80
CA GLY A 71 21.23 -2.19 6.85
C GLY A 71 20.27 -1.08 6.45
N VAL A 72 19.17 -1.38 5.73
CA VAL A 72 18.35 -0.34 5.08
C VAL A 72 17.68 0.59 6.10
N GLY A 73 17.12 0.03 7.19
CA GLY A 73 16.54 0.85 8.27
C GLY A 73 17.57 1.77 8.95
N TRP A 74 18.80 1.27 9.15
CA TRP A 74 19.91 2.06 9.73
C TRP A 74 20.32 3.21 8.81
N VAL A 75 20.40 2.99 7.49
CA VAL A 75 20.68 4.03 6.49
C VAL A 75 19.53 5.04 6.42
N SER A 76 18.30 4.56 6.23
CA SER A 76 17.11 5.37 5.97
C SER A 76 16.77 6.30 7.14
N SER A 77 16.92 5.83 8.39
CA SER A 77 16.76 6.67 9.58
C SER A 77 17.82 7.78 9.74
N ARG A 78 18.94 7.74 8.99
CA ARG A 78 20.03 8.74 9.05
C ARG A 78 19.99 9.73 7.89
N ILE A 79 19.82 9.24 6.66
CA ILE A 79 19.82 10.10 5.46
C ILE A 79 18.42 10.56 5.04
N GLY A 80 17.37 9.84 5.48
CA GLY A 80 15.97 10.10 5.14
C GLY A 80 15.53 9.37 3.86
N ALA A 81 14.27 8.97 3.81
CA ALA A 81 13.76 8.05 2.79
C ALA A 81 13.98 8.51 1.33
N LYS A 82 13.83 9.81 1.04
CA LYS A 82 14.15 10.35 -0.31
C LYS A 82 15.58 10.01 -0.75
N TRP A 83 16.56 10.22 0.12
CA TRP A 83 17.97 10.00 -0.23
C TRP A 83 18.36 8.52 -0.26
N THR A 84 17.70 7.67 0.54
CA THR A 84 17.86 6.21 0.45
C THR A 84 17.32 5.65 -0.86
N LEU A 85 16.15 6.13 -1.33
CA LEU A 85 15.63 5.80 -2.66
C LEU A 85 16.58 6.24 -3.78
N ILE A 86 17.05 7.48 -3.73
CA ILE A 86 18.00 8.02 -4.73
C ILE A 86 19.29 7.20 -4.75
N LEU A 87 19.87 6.88 -3.58
CA LEU A 87 21.07 6.05 -3.48
C LEU A 87 20.84 4.66 -4.07
N GLY A 88 19.72 4.01 -3.73
CA GLY A 88 19.34 2.72 -4.31
C GLY A 88 19.24 2.76 -5.83
N LEU A 89 18.53 3.76 -6.37
CA LEU A 89 18.37 3.97 -7.81
C LEU A 89 19.70 4.26 -8.53
N VAL A 90 20.59 5.10 -7.95
CA VAL A 90 21.92 5.36 -8.51
C VAL A 90 22.74 4.07 -8.59
N LEU A 91 22.77 3.27 -7.52
CA LEU A 91 23.48 1.99 -7.52
C LEU A 91 22.89 1.03 -8.57
N ILE A 92 21.55 0.93 -8.67
CA ILE A 92 20.89 0.13 -9.71
C ILE A 92 21.32 0.57 -11.12
N VAL A 93 21.25 1.87 -11.44
CA VAL A 93 21.59 2.41 -12.78
C VAL A 93 23.04 2.07 -13.14
N VAL A 94 23.98 2.37 -12.24
CA VAL A 94 25.41 2.16 -12.47
C VAL A 94 25.72 0.68 -12.62
N PHE A 95 25.26 -0.18 -11.70
CA PHE A 95 25.60 -1.59 -11.72
C PHE A 95 24.90 -2.37 -12.83
N ALA A 96 23.64 -2.04 -13.17
CA ALA A 96 22.99 -2.62 -14.35
C ALA A 96 23.70 -2.20 -15.65
N GLY A 97 24.11 -0.93 -15.77
CA GLY A 97 24.89 -0.45 -16.91
C GLY A 97 26.22 -1.17 -17.06
N LEU A 98 26.99 -1.29 -15.97
CA LEU A 98 28.26 -2.01 -15.95
C LEU A 98 28.12 -3.50 -16.27
N ALA A 99 27.08 -4.17 -15.74
CA ALA A 99 26.79 -5.57 -16.08
C ALA A 99 26.61 -5.78 -17.59
N GLY A 100 25.95 -4.86 -18.29
CA GLY A 100 25.80 -4.90 -19.76
C GLY A 100 27.10 -4.69 -20.53
N THR A 101 28.16 -4.16 -19.92
CA THR A 101 29.45 -3.91 -20.59
C THR A 101 30.42 -5.09 -20.57
N VAL A 102 30.23 -6.11 -19.73
CA VAL A 102 31.28 -7.12 -19.43
C VAL A 102 31.06 -8.47 -20.11
N ASP A 103 32.14 -9.03 -20.67
CA ASP A 103 32.17 -10.26 -21.48
C ASP A 103 32.33 -11.58 -20.68
N GLY A 104 32.09 -11.58 -19.37
CA GLY A 104 32.33 -12.74 -18.52
C GLY A 104 31.33 -12.88 -17.38
N VAL A 105 30.83 -14.10 -17.16
CA VAL A 105 29.81 -14.41 -16.15
C VAL A 105 30.21 -13.91 -14.76
N ASP A 106 31.44 -14.15 -14.31
CA ASP A 106 31.90 -13.75 -12.97
C ASP A 106 31.83 -12.22 -12.76
N GLY A 107 32.12 -11.43 -13.80
CA GLY A 107 31.99 -9.98 -13.77
C GLY A 107 30.52 -9.53 -13.75
N ILE A 108 29.66 -10.18 -14.53
CA ILE A 108 28.21 -9.92 -14.52
C ILE A 108 27.62 -10.28 -13.14
N VAL A 109 28.04 -11.39 -12.53
CA VAL A 109 27.69 -11.81 -11.16
C VAL A 109 28.14 -10.77 -10.13
N GLY A 110 29.37 -10.25 -10.25
CA GLY A 110 29.88 -9.16 -9.41
C GLY A 110 29.06 -7.88 -9.51
N PHE A 111 28.65 -7.47 -10.70
CA PHE A 111 27.79 -6.30 -10.87
C PHE A 111 26.32 -6.56 -10.49
N ARG A 112 25.82 -7.79 -10.65
CA ARG A 112 24.51 -8.21 -10.12
C ARG A 112 24.45 -8.14 -8.60
N ALA A 113 25.55 -8.45 -7.89
CA ALA A 113 25.66 -8.21 -6.45
C ALA A 113 25.51 -6.72 -6.08
N GLY A 114 26.24 -5.83 -6.77
CA GLY A 114 26.13 -4.38 -6.57
C GLY A 114 24.74 -3.82 -6.89
N TRP A 115 24.10 -4.34 -7.93
CA TRP A 115 22.70 -4.02 -8.26
C TRP A 115 21.75 -4.49 -7.14
N GLY A 116 21.95 -5.68 -6.58
CA GLY A 116 21.19 -6.19 -5.42
C GLY A 116 21.24 -5.27 -4.19
N LEU A 117 22.42 -4.70 -3.89
CA LEU A 117 22.57 -3.70 -2.83
C LEU A 117 21.70 -2.44 -3.08
N GLY A 118 21.68 -1.94 -4.33
CA GLY A 118 20.81 -0.84 -4.71
C GLY A 118 19.32 -1.17 -4.59
N ASN A 119 18.93 -2.38 -4.98
CA ASN A 119 17.57 -2.89 -4.90
C ASN A 119 17.07 -3.04 -3.45
N ALA A 120 17.93 -3.46 -2.51
CA ALA A 120 17.58 -3.52 -1.09
C ALA A 120 17.21 -2.15 -0.51
N LEU A 121 18.05 -1.13 -0.76
CA LEU A 121 17.82 0.25 -0.36
C LEU A 121 16.52 0.79 -0.96
N PHE A 122 16.25 0.43 -2.21
CA PHE A 122 15.06 0.86 -2.94
C PHE A 122 13.78 0.22 -2.40
N ILE A 123 13.64 -1.12 -2.44
CA ILE A 123 12.38 -1.84 -2.15
C ILE A 123 11.84 -1.52 -0.75
N SER A 124 12.68 -1.65 0.28
CA SER A 124 12.23 -1.44 1.67
C SER A 124 11.79 0.02 1.90
N THR A 125 12.48 0.98 1.27
CA THR A 125 12.14 2.40 1.41
C THR A 125 10.93 2.80 0.55
N SER A 126 10.74 2.19 -0.62
CA SER A 126 9.68 2.57 -1.57
C SER A 126 8.30 2.22 -1.03
N LEU A 127 8.14 1.05 -0.40
CA LEU A 127 6.94 0.67 0.33
C LEU A 127 6.59 1.69 1.41
N ALA A 128 7.55 2.05 2.27
CA ALA A 128 7.35 3.02 3.34
C ALA A 128 6.96 4.42 2.82
N VAL A 129 7.54 4.86 1.70
CA VAL A 129 7.20 6.15 1.07
C VAL A 129 5.81 6.13 0.43
N ILE A 130 5.42 5.02 -0.24
CA ILE A 130 4.09 4.85 -0.81
C ILE A 130 3.03 4.83 0.30
N VAL A 131 3.23 4.03 1.35
CA VAL A 131 2.33 3.97 2.52
C VAL A 131 2.20 5.34 3.19
N GLY A 132 3.31 6.04 3.45
CA GLY A 132 3.29 7.34 4.11
C GLY A 132 2.80 8.53 3.25
N SER A 133 2.57 8.34 1.94
CA SER A 133 2.26 9.46 1.02
C SER A 133 1.01 9.26 0.14
N ALA A 134 0.41 8.06 0.13
CA ALA A 134 -0.76 7.76 -0.69
C ALA A 134 -2.06 8.37 -0.14
N THR A 135 -2.96 8.78 -1.02
CA THR A 135 -4.24 9.43 -0.68
C THR A 135 -5.40 8.44 -0.47
N GLY A 136 -5.11 7.13 -0.40
CA GLY A 136 -6.10 6.05 -0.29
C GLY A 136 -6.10 5.30 1.04
N GLY A 137 -5.44 5.82 2.07
CA GLY A 137 -5.15 5.09 3.31
C GLY A 137 -4.21 3.89 3.07
N PHE A 138 -3.95 3.10 4.12
CA PHE A 138 -3.02 1.98 4.07
C PHE A 138 -3.40 0.94 3.00
N ALA A 139 -4.65 0.47 3.00
CA ALA A 139 -5.12 -0.53 2.03
C ALA A 139 -4.97 -0.05 0.58
N GLY A 140 -5.26 1.22 0.30
CA GLY A 140 -5.06 1.81 -1.04
C GLY A 140 -3.58 1.91 -1.43
N ALA A 141 -2.70 2.16 -0.47
CA ALA A 141 -1.25 2.20 -0.69
C ALA A 141 -0.67 0.81 -0.98
N ILE A 142 -1.09 -0.22 -0.24
CA ILE A 142 -0.71 -1.63 -0.49
C ILE A 142 -1.21 -2.09 -1.86
N ILE A 143 -2.48 -1.84 -2.20
CA ILE A 143 -3.02 -2.20 -3.52
C ILE A 143 -2.19 -1.55 -4.65
N LEU A 144 -1.80 -0.28 -4.51
CA LEU A 144 -0.95 0.39 -5.49
C LEU A 144 0.44 -0.25 -5.60
N TYR A 145 1.06 -0.59 -4.45
CA TYR A 145 2.38 -1.21 -4.41
C TYR A 145 2.37 -2.63 -5.02
N GLU A 146 1.41 -3.46 -4.64
CA GLU A 146 1.24 -4.81 -5.19
C GLU A 146 0.84 -4.79 -6.68
N THR A 147 0.07 -3.79 -7.12
CA THR A 147 -0.21 -3.57 -8.55
C THR A 147 1.06 -3.20 -9.31
N ALA A 148 1.92 -2.35 -8.74
CA ALA A 148 3.21 -1.99 -9.35
C ALA A 148 4.17 -3.20 -9.41
N LEU A 149 4.20 -4.01 -8.35
CA LEU A 149 4.96 -5.27 -8.29
C LEU A 149 4.47 -6.27 -9.35
N GLY A 150 3.16 -6.54 -9.39
CA GLY A 150 2.56 -7.48 -10.36
C GLY A 150 2.77 -7.04 -11.81
N LEU A 151 2.62 -5.74 -12.10
CA LEU A 151 2.88 -5.18 -13.43
C LEU A 151 4.35 -5.30 -13.82
N GLY A 152 5.29 -5.04 -12.89
CA GLY A 152 6.72 -5.20 -13.12
C GLY A 152 7.09 -6.66 -13.44
N ILE A 153 6.61 -7.60 -12.61
CA ILE A 153 6.82 -9.03 -12.81
C ILE A 153 6.25 -9.53 -14.14
N ALA A 154 5.07 -9.02 -14.57
CA ALA A 154 4.48 -9.39 -15.84
C ALA A 154 5.23 -8.83 -17.05
N VAL A 155 5.50 -7.52 -17.07
CA VAL A 155 6.05 -6.82 -18.24
C VAL A 155 7.55 -7.08 -18.43
N GLY A 156 8.28 -7.37 -17.34
CA GLY A 156 9.74 -7.54 -17.37
C GLY A 156 10.24 -8.63 -18.30
N PRO A 157 9.75 -9.87 -18.18
CA PRO A 157 10.13 -10.94 -19.08
C PRO A 157 9.79 -10.67 -20.55
N LEU A 158 8.68 -9.98 -20.86
CA LEU A 158 8.36 -9.61 -22.24
C LEU A 158 9.37 -8.60 -22.80
N LEU A 159 9.69 -7.53 -22.07
CA LEU A 159 10.71 -6.57 -22.47
C LEU A 159 12.11 -7.20 -22.49
N GLY A 160 12.38 -8.16 -21.60
CA GLY A 160 13.63 -8.91 -21.54
C GLY A 160 13.84 -9.81 -22.73
N GLY A 161 12.78 -10.50 -23.19
CA GLY A 161 12.78 -11.26 -24.43
C GLY A 161 12.99 -10.38 -25.66
N VAL A 162 12.28 -9.25 -25.76
CA VAL A 162 12.43 -8.28 -26.86
C VAL A 162 13.84 -7.70 -26.93
N LEU A 163 14.39 -7.24 -25.80
CA LEU A 163 15.75 -6.69 -25.75
C LEU A 163 16.81 -7.78 -25.95
N GLY A 164 16.57 -8.97 -25.37
CA GLY A 164 17.44 -10.14 -25.48
C GLY A 164 17.58 -10.65 -26.91
N GLY A 165 16.51 -10.61 -27.70
CA GLY A 165 16.54 -10.93 -29.12
C GLY A 165 17.32 -9.94 -29.99
N ILE A 166 17.64 -8.74 -29.49
CA ILE A 166 18.60 -7.82 -30.13
C ILE A 166 20.02 -8.15 -29.66
N SER A 167 20.19 -8.36 -28.35
CA SER A 167 21.42 -8.85 -27.72
C SER A 167 21.11 -9.22 -26.26
N TRP A 168 21.74 -10.27 -25.72
CA TRP A 168 21.66 -10.56 -24.27
C TRP A 168 22.14 -9.41 -23.37
N ARG A 169 22.91 -8.45 -23.91
CA ARG A 169 23.30 -7.22 -23.19
C ARG A 169 22.17 -6.20 -23.10
N GLY A 170 21.22 -6.23 -24.04
CA GLY A 170 20.07 -5.32 -24.14
C GLY A 170 19.28 -5.21 -22.84
N PRO A 171 18.90 -6.32 -22.19
CA PRO A 171 18.28 -6.33 -20.86
C PRO A 171 18.93 -5.44 -19.80
N PHE A 172 20.26 -5.53 -19.65
CA PHE A 172 21.01 -4.79 -18.63
C PHE A 172 20.97 -3.27 -18.88
N PHE A 173 21.17 -2.86 -20.13
CA PHE A 173 21.06 -1.45 -20.53
C PHE A 173 19.62 -0.94 -20.47
N GLY A 174 18.63 -1.78 -20.81
CA GLY A 174 17.20 -1.44 -20.72
C GLY A 174 16.77 -1.13 -19.29
N VAL A 175 17.16 -1.96 -18.32
CA VAL A 175 16.93 -1.66 -16.89
C VAL A 175 17.66 -0.39 -16.47
N SER A 176 18.95 -0.24 -16.83
CA SER A 176 19.73 0.95 -16.50
C SER A 176 19.06 2.25 -16.99
N ALA A 177 18.59 2.27 -18.24
CA ALA A 177 17.91 3.42 -18.84
C ALA A 177 16.56 3.72 -18.17
N LEU A 178 15.72 2.70 -17.95
CA LEU A 178 14.41 2.87 -17.29
C LEU A 178 14.58 3.30 -15.83
N MET A 179 15.64 2.83 -15.16
CA MET A 179 16.01 3.25 -13.80
C MET A 179 16.58 4.66 -13.74
N ALA A 180 17.29 5.12 -14.78
CA ALA A 180 17.72 6.52 -14.89
C ALA A 180 16.52 7.46 -15.02
N ILE A 181 15.49 7.06 -15.77
CA ILE A 181 14.21 7.80 -15.85
C ILE A 181 13.51 7.80 -14.47
N ALA A 182 13.45 6.65 -13.77
CA ALA A 182 12.88 6.55 -12.44
C ALA A 182 13.65 7.39 -11.38
N LEU A 183 14.98 7.46 -11.49
CA LEU A 183 15.86 8.30 -10.68
C LEU A 183 15.55 9.79 -10.89
N VAL A 184 15.47 10.25 -12.15
CA VAL A 184 15.12 11.65 -12.47
C VAL A 184 13.71 11.98 -11.97
N ALA A 185 12.73 11.10 -12.18
CA ALA A 185 11.37 11.28 -11.68
C ALA A 185 11.33 11.36 -10.14
N THR A 186 12.09 10.52 -9.44
CA THR A 186 12.19 10.53 -7.97
C THR A 186 12.89 11.80 -7.47
N LEU A 187 13.96 12.24 -8.12
CA LEU A 187 14.66 13.49 -7.79
C LEU A 187 13.73 14.71 -7.87
N VAL A 188 12.95 14.81 -8.95
CA VAL A 188 12.09 15.96 -9.27
C VAL A 188 10.76 15.93 -8.49
N PHE A 189 10.07 14.79 -8.40
CA PHE A 189 8.70 14.73 -7.89
C PHE A 189 8.57 14.34 -6.42
N LEU A 190 9.54 13.62 -5.83
CA LEU A 190 9.48 13.28 -4.40
C LEU A 190 9.98 14.47 -3.57
N PRO A 191 9.15 15.11 -2.72
CA PRO A 191 9.64 16.13 -1.79
C PRO A 191 10.57 15.51 -0.73
N PRO A 192 11.44 16.30 -0.09
CA PRO A 192 12.20 15.83 1.08
C PRO A 192 11.24 15.37 2.18
N THR A 193 11.30 14.11 2.56
CA THR A 193 10.56 13.57 3.70
C THR A 193 11.25 13.91 5.03
N PRO A 194 10.50 14.19 6.11
CA PRO A 194 11.07 14.31 7.45
C PRO A 194 11.89 13.07 7.82
N LYS A 195 12.99 13.26 8.54
CA LYS A 195 13.77 12.14 9.08
C LYS A 195 13.04 11.56 10.31
N PRO A 196 13.04 10.23 10.52
CA PRO A 196 12.53 9.64 11.76
C PRO A 196 13.23 10.22 12.99
N GLU A 197 12.48 10.51 14.05
CA GLU A 197 13.03 11.05 15.30
C GLU A 197 13.90 10.02 16.03
N LYS A 198 13.48 8.74 15.98
CA LYS A 198 14.25 7.60 16.51
C LYS A 198 15.13 7.01 15.40
N LYS A 199 16.42 6.80 15.71
CA LYS A 199 17.38 6.15 14.80
C LYS A 199 17.29 4.64 14.96
N VAL A 200 17.13 3.92 13.84
CA VAL A 200 17.07 2.46 13.84
C VAL A 200 18.48 1.88 14.04
N SER A 201 18.58 0.82 14.84
CA SER A 201 19.79 0.03 15.06
C SER A 201 20.03 -0.95 13.91
N LEU A 202 21.30 -1.17 13.55
CA LEU A 202 21.69 -2.10 12.48
C LEU A 202 21.20 -3.53 12.75
N LEU A 203 21.19 -3.95 14.02
CA LEU A 203 20.78 -5.30 14.42
C LEU A 203 19.28 -5.42 14.69
N ALA A 204 18.49 -4.35 14.53
CA ALA A 204 17.05 -4.38 14.82
C ALA A 204 16.27 -5.43 13.99
N PRO A 205 16.53 -5.62 12.68
CA PRO A 205 15.88 -6.68 11.92
C PRO A 205 16.22 -8.09 12.42
N ILE A 206 17.46 -8.33 12.84
CA ILE A 206 17.88 -9.63 13.41
C ILE A 206 17.25 -9.84 14.78
N ALA A 207 17.18 -8.80 15.62
CA ALA A 207 16.51 -8.86 16.91
C ALA A 207 15.00 -9.12 16.77
N ALA A 208 14.36 -8.56 15.72
CA ALA A 208 12.95 -8.80 15.44
C ALA A 208 12.63 -10.27 15.13
N LEU A 209 13.56 -11.02 14.52
CA LEU A 209 13.42 -12.47 14.29
C LEU A 209 13.37 -13.30 15.59
N ARG A 210 13.52 -12.68 16.78
CA ARG A 210 13.23 -13.34 18.07
C ARG A 210 11.72 -13.47 18.34
N HIS A 211 10.88 -12.69 17.66
CA HIS A 211 9.42 -12.78 17.79
C HIS A 211 8.90 -13.97 16.98
N ARG A 212 8.20 -14.90 17.66
CA ARG A 212 7.75 -16.17 17.07
C ARG A 212 6.92 -16.00 15.80
N GLY A 213 5.99 -15.04 15.76
CA GLY A 213 5.15 -14.79 14.57
C GLY A 213 5.99 -14.44 13.34
N LEU A 214 6.88 -13.44 13.49
CA LEU A 214 7.77 -13.00 12.41
C LEU A 214 8.78 -14.09 12.01
N LEU A 215 9.32 -14.86 12.95
CA LEU A 215 10.22 -15.98 12.65
C LEU A 215 9.52 -17.10 11.87
N THR A 216 8.36 -17.56 12.34
CA THR A 216 7.58 -18.61 11.66
C THR A 216 7.19 -18.18 10.25
N MET A 217 6.72 -16.94 10.07
CA MET A 217 6.37 -16.42 8.75
C MET A 217 7.60 -16.20 7.86
N GLY A 218 8.74 -15.79 8.43
CA GLY A 218 10.02 -15.69 7.72
C GLY A 218 10.50 -17.04 7.19
N ILE A 219 10.49 -18.09 8.02
CA ILE A 219 10.88 -19.45 7.61
C ILE A 219 9.92 -19.99 6.54
N MET A 220 8.61 -19.80 6.71
CA MET A 220 7.62 -20.17 5.69
C MET A 220 7.91 -19.47 4.36
N ALA A 221 8.20 -18.16 4.40
CA ALA A 221 8.51 -17.39 3.21
C ALA A 221 9.86 -17.73 2.56
N LEU A 222 10.87 -18.15 3.34
CA LEU A 222 12.12 -18.71 2.84
C LEU A 222 11.87 -19.99 2.06
N LEU A 223 11.10 -20.93 2.62
CA LEU A 223 10.75 -22.20 1.97
C LEU A 223 9.90 -21.98 0.71
N TYR A 224 8.94 -21.05 0.77
CA TYR A 224 8.18 -20.62 -0.40
C TYR A 224 9.09 -19.96 -1.46
N ASN A 225 10.01 -19.08 -1.08
CA ASN A 225 10.93 -18.46 -2.05
C ASN A 225 11.92 -19.47 -2.62
N TRP A 226 12.28 -20.52 -1.88
CA TRP A 226 13.10 -21.60 -2.41
C TRP A 226 12.40 -22.29 -3.58
N GLY A 227 11.19 -22.81 -3.37
CA GLY A 227 10.41 -23.44 -4.45
C GLY A 227 10.09 -22.47 -5.59
N PHE A 228 9.75 -21.22 -5.27
CA PHE A 228 9.46 -20.18 -6.27
C PHE A 228 10.65 -19.81 -7.15
N PHE A 229 11.85 -19.62 -6.58
CA PHE A 229 13.02 -19.28 -7.39
C PHE A 229 13.68 -20.50 -8.05
N THR A 230 13.50 -21.72 -7.54
CA THR A 230 13.74 -22.94 -8.33
C THR A 230 12.87 -22.93 -9.59
N LEU A 231 11.58 -22.64 -9.47
CA LEU A 231 10.68 -22.52 -10.62
C LEU A 231 11.14 -21.40 -11.57
N LEU A 232 11.31 -20.17 -11.08
CA LEU A 232 11.62 -19.01 -11.92
C LEU A 232 13.00 -19.12 -12.60
N GLY A 233 14.04 -19.45 -11.82
CA GLY A 233 15.43 -19.44 -12.30
C GLY A 233 15.87 -20.71 -13.03
N TYR A 234 15.16 -21.85 -12.86
CA TYR A 234 15.56 -23.12 -13.48
C TYR A 234 14.53 -23.69 -14.48
N ALA A 235 13.25 -23.30 -14.45
CA ALA A 235 12.29 -23.78 -15.45
C ALA A 235 12.59 -23.38 -16.92
N PRO A 236 13.31 -22.29 -17.27
CA PRO A 236 13.62 -21.99 -18.68
C PRO A 236 14.37 -23.10 -19.42
N TYR A 237 15.26 -23.83 -18.74
CA TYR A 237 16.10 -24.86 -19.37
C TYR A 237 15.29 -26.05 -19.95
N PRO A 238 14.40 -26.74 -19.19
CA PRO A 238 13.57 -27.81 -19.73
C PRO A 238 12.43 -27.37 -20.67
N MET A 239 12.20 -26.06 -20.88
CA MET A 239 11.23 -25.60 -21.88
C MET A 239 11.71 -25.80 -23.32
N GLY A 240 13.02 -25.96 -23.56
CA GLY A 240 13.58 -26.10 -24.93
C GLY A 240 13.35 -24.89 -25.84
N LEU A 241 13.02 -23.73 -25.26
CA LEU A 241 12.79 -22.48 -25.99
C LEU A 241 14.10 -21.70 -26.07
N HIS A 242 14.75 -21.73 -27.24
CA HIS A 242 16.00 -21.02 -27.49
C HIS A 242 15.81 -19.53 -27.82
N ASP A 243 14.61 -19.12 -28.22
CA ASP A 243 14.25 -17.73 -28.52
C ASP A 243 13.85 -16.99 -27.23
N PRO A 244 14.59 -15.94 -26.80
CA PRO A 244 14.26 -15.15 -25.62
C PRO A 244 12.85 -14.54 -25.68
N LEU A 245 12.32 -14.25 -26.86
CA LEU A 245 10.97 -13.69 -27.00
C LEU A 245 9.89 -14.72 -26.64
N GLN A 246 10.09 -16.00 -26.96
CA GLN A 246 9.16 -17.08 -26.61
C GLN A 246 9.13 -17.31 -25.09
N LEU A 247 10.29 -17.34 -24.44
CA LEU A 247 10.38 -17.35 -22.97
C LEU A 247 9.71 -16.11 -22.36
N GLY A 248 9.95 -14.93 -22.96
CA GLY A 248 9.30 -13.68 -22.57
C GLY A 248 7.77 -13.75 -22.60
N TRP A 249 7.18 -14.39 -23.60
CA TRP A 249 5.72 -14.62 -23.67
C TRP A 249 5.20 -15.61 -22.63
N VAL A 250 5.93 -16.69 -22.35
CA VAL A 250 5.57 -17.66 -21.29
C VAL A 250 5.51 -16.96 -19.93
N PHE A 251 6.56 -16.21 -19.59
CA PHE A 251 6.62 -15.48 -18.32
C PHE A 251 5.69 -14.24 -18.28
N PHE A 252 5.35 -13.64 -19.43
CA PHE A 252 4.29 -12.62 -19.50
C PHE A 252 2.91 -13.19 -19.16
N ALA A 253 2.56 -14.35 -19.73
CA ALA A 253 1.29 -15.04 -19.43
C ALA A 253 1.22 -15.48 -17.96
N TRP A 254 2.32 -16.02 -17.43
CA TRP A 254 2.50 -16.31 -16.01
C TRP A 254 2.29 -15.05 -15.14
N GLY A 255 2.97 -13.96 -15.47
CA GLY A 255 2.93 -12.71 -14.70
C GLY A 255 1.58 -12.00 -14.74
N ILE A 256 0.80 -12.14 -15.82
CA ILE A 256 -0.61 -11.74 -15.84
C ILE A 256 -1.40 -12.48 -14.76
N LEU A 257 -1.22 -13.81 -14.64
CA LEU A 257 -1.88 -14.58 -13.59
C LEU A 257 -1.39 -14.18 -12.19
N VAL A 258 -0.09 -13.89 -12.01
CA VAL A 258 0.44 -13.30 -10.76
C VAL A 258 -0.27 -12.00 -10.42
N ALA A 259 -0.33 -11.04 -11.35
CA ALA A 259 -0.95 -9.75 -11.12
C ALA A 259 -2.46 -9.86 -10.81
N VAL A 260 -3.18 -10.70 -11.57
CA VAL A 260 -4.62 -10.91 -11.38
C VAL A 260 -4.93 -11.55 -10.03
N PHE A 261 -4.18 -12.59 -9.66
CA PHE A 261 -4.42 -13.31 -8.40
C PHE A 261 -3.82 -12.61 -7.18
N ALA A 262 -2.84 -11.71 -7.34
CA ALA A 262 -2.39 -10.80 -6.29
C ALA A 262 -3.45 -9.72 -5.98
N VAL A 263 -3.94 -9.01 -7.00
CA VAL A 263 -4.81 -7.82 -6.81
C VAL A 263 -6.26 -8.21 -6.49
N TRP A 264 -6.81 -9.24 -7.14
CA TRP A 264 -8.21 -9.65 -6.94
C TRP A 264 -8.34 -11.01 -6.25
N GLY A 265 -7.50 -11.98 -6.61
CA GLY A 265 -7.57 -13.34 -6.08
C GLY A 265 -7.32 -13.43 -4.58
N ALA A 266 -6.25 -12.83 -4.07
CA ALA A 266 -5.86 -12.87 -2.66
C ALA A 266 -6.91 -12.20 -1.75
N PRO A 267 -7.35 -10.94 -1.98
CA PRO A 267 -8.39 -10.33 -1.16
C PRO A 267 -9.73 -11.08 -1.20
N TRP A 268 -10.08 -11.71 -2.33
CA TRP A 268 -11.27 -12.54 -2.43
C TRP A 268 -11.15 -13.82 -1.59
N ALA A 269 -10.03 -14.55 -1.74
CA ALA A 269 -9.79 -15.80 -1.02
C ALA A 269 -9.67 -15.56 0.50
N GLN A 270 -8.95 -14.50 0.91
CA GLN A 270 -8.86 -14.07 2.31
C GLN A 270 -10.24 -13.83 2.92
N ARG A 271 -11.09 -13.01 2.27
CA ARG A 271 -12.44 -12.71 2.77
C ARG A 271 -13.35 -13.93 2.83
N ARG A 272 -13.14 -14.93 1.97
CA ARG A 272 -14.00 -16.12 1.87
C ARG A 272 -13.55 -17.28 2.76
N PHE A 273 -12.25 -17.42 3.02
CA PHE A 273 -11.66 -18.60 3.66
C PHE A 273 -10.63 -18.28 4.78
N GLY A 274 -10.26 -17.01 4.96
CA GLY A 274 -9.15 -16.58 5.83
C GLY A 274 -7.78 -16.75 5.18
N THR A 275 -6.76 -16.05 5.70
CA THR A 275 -5.41 -16.11 5.10
C THR A 275 -4.76 -17.48 5.27
N ALA A 276 -4.74 -18.03 6.49
CA ALA A 276 -4.00 -19.27 6.75
C ALA A 276 -4.58 -20.52 6.01
N PRO A 277 -5.91 -20.76 5.95
CA PRO A 277 -6.46 -21.84 5.14
C PRO A 277 -6.17 -21.70 3.65
N THR A 278 -6.22 -20.47 3.12
CA THR A 278 -5.88 -20.17 1.73
C THR A 278 -4.41 -20.50 1.43
N LEU A 279 -3.49 -20.08 2.31
CA LEU A 279 -2.07 -20.37 2.17
C LEU A 279 -1.73 -21.87 2.23
N TYR A 280 -2.45 -22.71 3.00
CA TYR A 280 -2.26 -24.16 2.95
C TYR A 280 -2.59 -24.77 1.59
N VAL A 281 -3.78 -24.44 1.05
CA VAL A 281 -4.20 -24.92 -0.28
C VAL A 281 -3.25 -24.39 -1.35
N ASN A 282 -2.75 -23.17 -1.19
CA ASN A 282 -1.80 -22.56 -2.10
C ASN A 282 -0.44 -23.26 -2.14
N LEU A 283 0.16 -23.51 -0.96
CA LEU A 283 1.43 -24.22 -0.85
C LEU A 283 1.32 -25.68 -1.33
N LEU A 284 0.20 -26.35 -1.05
CA LEU A 284 -0.07 -27.69 -1.58
C LEU A 284 -0.19 -27.67 -3.12
N GLY A 285 -0.92 -26.69 -3.68
CA GLY A 285 -1.06 -26.51 -5.12
C GLY A 285 0.28 -26.27 -5.83
N LEU A 286 1.13 -25.43 -5.26
CA LEU A 286 2.50 -25.22 -5.73
C LEU A 286 3.37 -26.48 -5.64
N GLY A 287 3.26 -27.24 -4.54
CA GLY A 287 3.96 -28.52 -4.37
C GLY A 287 3.57 -29.54 -5.44
N VAL A 288 2.26 -29.71 -5.68
CA VAL A 288 1.73 -30.59 -6.74
C VAL A 288 2.19 -30.11 -8.12
N LEU A 289 2.16 -28.80 -8.38
CA LEU A 289 2.53 -28.24 -9.67
C LEU A 289 4.04 -28.43 -9.98
N LEU A 290 4.93 -28.24 -9.00
CA LEU A 290 6.36 -28.56 -9.20
C LEU A 290 6.60 -30.07 -9.31
N ALA A 291 5.84 -30.91 -8.62
CA ALA A 291 5.91 -32.36 -8.82
C ALA A 291 5.48 -32.78 -10.23
N VAL A 292 4.46 -32.12 -10.81
CA VAL A 292 4.05 -32.30 -12.22
C VAL A 292 5.16 -31.86 -13.18
N ILE A 293 5.86 -30.76 -12.90
CA ILE A 293 7.04 -30.35 -13.69
C ILE A 293 8.16 -31.38 -13.57
N GLY A 294 8.44 -31.90 -12.38
CA GLY A 294 9.44 -32.96 -12.18
C GLY A 294 9.11 -34.25 -12.93
N LEU A 295 7.85 -34.70 -12.88
CA LEU A 295 7.38 -35.90 -13.59
C LEU A 295 7.35 -35.71 -15.11
N GLY A 296 7.06 -34.48 -15.56
CA GLY A 296 6.92 -34.11 -16.97
C GLY A 296 8.09 -33.33 -17.55
N VAL A 297 9.28 -33.37 -16.93
CA VAL A 297 10.42 -32.49 -17.27
C VAL A 297 10.90 -32.67 -18.72
N SER A 298 10.69 -33.86 -19.29
CA SER A 298 10.99 -34.20 -20.68
C SER A 298 9.96 -33.66 -21.70
N SER A 299 8.88 -33.04 -21.24
CA SER A 299 7.81 -32.48 -22.07
C SER A 299 7.73 -30.96 -21.91
N PRO A 300 8.31 -30.18 -22.84
CA PRO A 300 8.24 -28.72 -22.85
C PRO A 300 6.84 -28.17 -22.59
N THR A 301 5.81 -28.76 -23.20
CA THR A 301 4.41 -28.35 -23.02
C THR A 301 3.95 -28.47 -21.57
N VAL A 302 4.34 -29.53 -20.86
CA VAL A 302 3.98 -29.70 -19.44
C VAL A 302 4.67 -28.64 -18.59
N VAL A 303 5.96 -28.41 -18.81
CA VAL A 303 6.74 -27.39 -18.11
C VAL A 303 6.14 -25.99 -18.34
N ILE A 304 5.88 -25.60 -19.59
CA ILE A 304 5.33 -24.29 -19.96
C ILE A 304 3.95 -24.07 -19.33
N VAL A 305 3.02 -25.03 -19.47
CA VAL A 305 1.66 -24.89 -18.94
C VAL A 305 1.67 -24.85 -17.41
N ALA A 306 2.46 -25.71 -16.76
CA ALA A 306 2.59 -25.68 -15.31
C ALA A 306 3.20 -24.37 -14.82
N VAL A 307 4.29 -23.88 -15.43
CA VAL A 307 4.91 -22.59 -15.09
C VAL A 307 3.88 -21.46 -15.20
N ILE A 308 3.10 -21.37 -16.29
CA ILE A 308 2.05 -20.36 -16.44
C ILE A 308 1.01 -20.48 -15.31
N LEU A 309 0.45 -21.68 -15.07
CA LEU A 309 -0.54 -21.92 -14.02
C LEU A 309 -0.03 -21.63 -12.60
N SER A 310 1.28 -21.72 -12.36
CA SER A 310 1.89 -21.35 -11.08
C SER A 310 1.63 -19.89 -10.70
N GLY A 311 1.41 -19.01 -11.68
CA GLY A 311 1.21 -17.58 -11.49
C GLY A 311 0.00 -17.28 -10.60
N ILE A 312 -1.04 -18.10 -10.70
CA ILE A 312 -2.23 -18.08 -9.82
C ILE A 312 -1.79 -18.17 -8.36
N PHE A 313 -1.02 -19.20 -8.04
CA PHE A 313 -0.58 -19.48 -6.67
C PHE A 313 0.53 -18.54 -6.20
N VAL A 314 1.39 -18.05 -7.10
CA VAL A 314 2.43 -17.06 -6.77
C VAL A 314 1.81 -15.70 -6.45
N GLY A 315 0.80 -15.26 -7.19
CA GLY A 315 0.04 -14.03 -6.91
C GLY A 315 -0.65 -14.10 -5.55
N LEU A 316 -1.39 -15.18 -5.30
CA LEU A 316 -2.00 -15.47 -4.00
C LEU A 316 -0.96 -15.45 -2.86
N ASN A 317 0.15 -16.17 -3.00
CA ASN A 317 1.11 -16.32 -1.91
C ASN A 317 1.84 -15.02 -1.58
N ASN A 318 2.29 -14.25 -2.57
CA ASN A 318 3.08 -13.04 -2.33
C ASN A 318 2.27 -12.00 -1.56
N THR A 319 1.02 -11.77 -1.95
CA THR A 319 0.12 -10.82 -1.29
C THR A 319 -0.22 -11.29 0.13
N LEU A 320 -0.77 -12.49 0.28
CA LEU A 320 -1.24 -13.01 1.57
C LEU A 320 -0.11 -13.22 2.59
N THR A 321 1.07 -13.69 2.14
CA THR A 321 2.23 -13.84 3.03
C THR A 321 2.72 -12.48 3.52
N THR A 322 2.81 -11.49 2.64
CA THR A 322 3.29 -10.14 3.01
C THR A 322 2.30 -9.47 3.97
N GLN A 323 0.99 -9.59 3.75
CA GLN A 323 -0.03 -9.13 4.68
C GLN A 323 0.10 -9.84 6.04
N ALA A 324 0.07 -11.18 6.07
CA ALA A 324 0.14 -11.94 7.31
C ALA A 324 1.42 -11.64 8.13
N VAL A 325 2.56 -11.44 7.48
CA VAL A 325 3.82 -11.01 8.13
C VAL A 325 3.65 -9.67 8.85
N MET A 326 3.05 -8.67 8.17
CA MET A 326 2.87 -7.35 8.77
C MET A 326 1.87 -7.38 9.94
N LEU A 327 0.86 -8.27 9.88
CA LEU A 327 -0.15 -8.43 10.93
C LEU A 327 0.38 -9.16 12.19
N VAL A 328 1.28 -10.14 12.04
CA VAL A 328 1.82 -10.91 13.19
C VAL A 328 3.12 -10.35 13.76
N SER A 329 3.60 -9.22 13.28
CA SER A 329 4.88 -8.64 13.67
C SER A 329 4.71 -7.54 14.73
N PRO A 330 5.22 -7.73 15.96
CA PRO A 330 5.09 -6.76 17.06
C PRO A 330 6.23 -5.74 17.06
N VAL A 331 6.67 -5.32 15.86
CA VAL A 331 7.75 -4.33 15.67
C VAL A 331 7.44 -3.45 14.49
N GLU A 332 7.97 -2.22 14.51
CA GLU A 332 7.82 -1.24 13.44
C GLU A 332 7.97 -1.86 12.05
N ARG A 333 6.97 -1.64 11.19
CA ARG A 333 6.85 -2.28 9.86
C ARG A 333 8.11 -2.19 8.98
N PRO A 334 8.93 -1.11 8.97
CA PRO A 334 10.19 -1.11 8.24
C PRO A 334 11.20 -2.13 8.77
N ILE A 335 11.22 -2.38 10.08
CA ILE A 335 12.05 -3.40 10.74
C ILE A 335 11.50 -4.80 10.40
N ALA A 336 10.19 -4.99 10.51
CA ALA A 336 9.50 -6.23 10.13
C ALA A 336 9.76 -6.62 8.67
N SER A 337 9.58 -5.67 7.75
CA SER A 337 9.84 -5.81 6.31
C SER A 337 11.30 -6.11 6.00
N SER A 338 12.24 -5.48 6.70
CA SER A 338 13.68 -5.76 6.55
C SER A 338 14.05 -7.16 7.04
N ALA A 339 13.49 -7.58 8.18
CA ALA A 339 13.73 -8.90 8.78
C ALA A 339 13.13 -10.03 7.94
N TYR A 340 11.87 -9.86 7.54
CA TYR A 340 11.17 -10.75 6.61
C TYR A 340 11.89 -10.85 5.27
N GLY A 341 12.25 -9.70 4.66
CA GLY A 341 12.95 -9.63 3.39
C GLY A 341 14.30 -10.34 3.42
N PHE A 342 15.09 -10.15 4.48
CA PHE A 342 16.36 -10.86 4.70
C PHE A 342 16.17 -12.39 4.67
N VAL A 343 15.23 -12.93 5.46
CA VAL A 343 15.00 -14.38 5.52
C VAL A 343 14.41 -14.90 4.20
N ARG A 344 13.45 -14.17 3.62
CA ARG A 344 12.80 -14.47 2.34
C ARG A 344 13.80 -14.56 1.17
N PHE A 345 14.64 -13.54 0.99
CA PHE A 345 15.52 -13.44 -0.17
C PHE A 345 16.77 -14.33 -0.06
N ILE A 346 17.18 -14.77 1.14
CA ILE A 346 18.19 -15.83 1.27
C ILE A 346 17.71 -17.13 0.61
N GLY A 347 16.46 -17.56 0.90
CA GLY A 347 15.88 -18.75 0.28
C GLY A 347 15.80 -18.63 -1.24
N GLY A 348 15.33 -17.47 -1.72
CA GLY A 348 15.23 -17.19 -3.14
C GLY A 348 16.58 -17.10 -3.87
N GLY A 349 17.62 -16.58 -3.23
CA GLY A 349 18.94 -16.45 -3.84
C GLY A 349 19.69 -17.78 -3.96
N LEU A 350 19.62 -18.63 -2.94
CA LEU A 350 20.35 -19.90 -2.96
C LEU A 350 19.68 -20.96 -3.86
N ALA A 351 18.36 -20.90 -4.04
CA ALA A 351 17.61 -21.93 -4.75
C ALA A 351 17.98 -22.16 -6.22
N PRO A 352 18.13 -21.14 -7.10
CA PRO A 352 18.50 -21.36 -8.51
C PRO A 352 19.87 -22.04 -8.68
N PHE A 353 20.85 -21.65 -7.86
CA PHE A 353 22.19 -22.24 -7.88
C PHE A 353 22.16 -23.68 -7.33
N ALA A 354 21.46 -23.92 -6.23
CA ALA A 354 21.28 -25.25 -5.68
C ALA A 354 20.54 -26.18 -6.66
N ALA A 355 19.47 -25.70 -7.29
CA ALA A 355 18.72 -26.39 -8.35
C ALA A 355 19.63 -26.77 -9.52
N GLY A 356 20.43 -25.81 -10.04
CA GLY A 356 21.41 -26.07 -11.09
C GLY A 356 22.45 -27.12 -10.69
N LYS A 357 23.00 -27.06 -9.47
CA LYS A 357 23.97 -28.05 -8.96
C LYS A 357 23.36 -29.44 -8.72
N ILE A 358 22.11 -29.50 -8.26
CA ILE A 358 21.37 -30.76 -8.10
C ILE A 358 21.13 -31.40 -9.47
N ALA A 359 20.72 -30.62 -10.47
CA ALA A 359 20.50 -31.11 -11.83
C ALA A 359 21.80 -31.53 -12.53
N GLU A 360 22.91 -30.81 -12.34
CA GLU A 360 24.24 -31.20 -12.82
C GLU A 360 24.73 -32.53 -12.21
N ALA A 361 24.37 -32.81 -10.95
CA ALA A 361 24.80 -34.01 -10.23
C ALA A 361 23.84 -35.21 -10.34
N THR A 362 22.60 -35.00 -10.78
CA THR A 362 21.55 -36.03 -10.83
C THR A 362 20.72 -35.94 -12.12
N ASP A 363 19.53 -35.34 -12.07
CA ASP A 363 18.65 -35.09 -13.21
C ASP A 363 17.86 -33.80 -12.99
N GLN A 364 17.39 -33.18 -14.08
CA GLN A 364 16.63 -31.93 -14.05
C GLN A 364 15.34 -32.03 -13.21
N SER A 365 14.69 -33.20 -13.17
CA SER A 365 13.48 -33.42 -12.36
C SER A 365 13.71 -33.26 -10.85
N VAL A 366 14.91 -33.64 -10.36
CA VAL A 366 15.25 -33.65 -8.93
C VAL A 366 15.23 -32.24 -8.34
N ALA A 367 15.67 -31.23 -9.12
CA ALA A 367 15.59 -29.83 -8.74
C ALA A 367 14.14 -29.41 -8.43
N PHE A 368 13.17 -29.79 -9.29
CA PHE A 368 11.76 -29.47 -9.09
C PHE A 368 11.15 -30.25 -7.92
N TYR A 369 11.53 -31.51 -7.70
CA TYR A 369 11.09 -32.26 -6.51
C TYR A 369 11.60 -31.65 -5.20
N VAL A 370 12.83 -31.11 -5.17
CA VAL A 370 13.35 -30.37 -4.01
C VAL A 370 12.57 -29.06 -3.78
N GLY A 371 12.19 -28.36 -4.86
CA GLY A 371 11.29 -27.21 -4.77
C GLY A 371 9.89 -27.57 -4.26
N ALA A 372 9.32 -28.69 -4.73
CA ALA A 372 8.04 -29.21 -4.25
C ALA A 372 8.10 -29.59 -2.76
N ALA A 373 9.17 -30.26 -2.34
CA ALA A 373 9.42 -30.61 -0.94
C ALA A 373 9.53 -29.35 -0.05
N ALA A 374 10.17 -28.27 -0.53
CA ALA A 374 10.22 -27.00 0.20
C ALA A 374 8.81 -26.42 0.45
N PHE A 375 7.92 -26.45 -0.56
CA PHE A 375 6.52 -26.04 -0.36
C PHE A 375 5.77 -26.94 0.62
N LEU A 376 5.97 -28.26 0.57
CA LEU A 376 5.34 -29.20 1.51
C LEU A 376 5.86 -29.03 2.95
N ILE A 377 7.14 -28.69 3.14
CA ILE A 377 7.74 -28.37 4.45
C ILE A 377 7.26 -27.00 4.96
N ALA A 378 6.89 -26.07 4.07
CA ALA A 378 6.31 -24.78 4.46
C ALA A 378 4.93 -24.92 5.14
N ILE A 379 4.17 -25.99 4.84
CA ILE A 379 2.85 -26.26 5.42
C ILE A 379 2.90 -26.48 6.95
N PRO A 380 3.69 -27.42 7.52
CA PRO A 380 3.79 -27.59 8.97
C PRO A 380 4.43 -26.37 9.67
N VAL A 381 5.33 -25.64 9.00
CA VAL A 381 5.85 -24.36 9.51
C VAL A 381 4.70 -23.35 9.66
N LEU A 382 3.88 -23.16 8.62
CA LEU A 382 2.70 -22.30 8.67
C LEU A 382 1.70 -22.77 9.75
N ALA A 383 1.50 -24.08 9.89
CA ALA A 383 0.64 -24.66 10.92
C ALA A 383 1.09 -24.31 12.34
N SER A 384 2.41 -24.23 12.59
CA SER A 384 2.97 -23.80 13.88
C SER A 384 2.66 -22.34 14.25
N GLY A 385 2.28 -21.52 13.26
CA GLY A 385 1.91 -20.11 13.39
C GLY A 385 0.42 -19.81 13.17
N HIS A 386 -0.39 -20.80 12.78
CA HIS A 386 -1.79 -20.63 12.39
C HIS A 386 -2.61 -19.75 13.36
N ARG A 387 -2.55 -20.06 14.65
CA ARG A 387 -3.29 -19.32 15.69
C ARG A 387 -2.87 -17.85 15.81
N LEU A 388 -1.61 -17.52 15.49
CA LEU A 388 -1.11 -16.14 15.51
C LEU A 388 -1.71 -15.32 14.37
N ILE A 389 -1.79 -15.92 13.17
CA ILE A 389 -2.40 -15.28 11.99
C ILE A 389 -3.89 -15.06 12.23
N THR A 390 -4.65 -16.09 12.62
CA THR A 390 -6.09 -15.99 12.84
C THR A 390 -6.44 -15.00 13.97
N ALA A 391 -5.61 -14.91 15.02
CA ALA A 391 -5.79 -13.93 16.09
C ALA A 391 -5.53 -12.49 15.61
N ALA A 392 -4.48 -12.27 14.81
CA ALA A 392 -4.17 -10.96 14.24
C ALA A 392 -5.24 -10.51 13.22
N GLU A 393 -5.70 -11.40 12.33
CA GLU A 393 -6.81 -11.11 11.40
C GLU A 393 -8.11 -10.76 12.16
N SER A 394 -8.40 -11.46 13.26
CA SER A 394 -9.58 -11.17 14.10
C SER A 394 -9.46 -9.82 14.81
N ALA A 395 -8.27 -9.42 15.23
CA ALA A 395 -8.01 -8.11 15.84
C ALA A 395 -8.09 -6.95 14.82
N GLU A 396 -7.66 -7.17 13.57
CA GLU A 396 -7.81 -6.19 12.48
C GLU A 396 -9.27 -6.08 12.00
N THR A 397 -10.02 -7.19 12.01
CA THR A 397 -11.43 -7.22 11.55
C THR A 397 -12.43 -6.79 12.63
N ALA A 398 -12.02 -6.69 13.89
CA ALA A 398 -12.81 -6.03 14.92
C ALA A 398 -13.09 -4.59 14.46
N GLU A 399 -14.36 -4.18 14.41
CA GLU A 399 -14.74 -2.88 13.85
C GLU A 399 -13.89 -1.77 14.51
N PRO A 400 -13.28 -0.85 13.73
CA PRO A 400 -12.67 0.33 14.30
C PRO A 400 -13.79 1.07 15.04
N VAL A 401 -13.70 1.07 16.38
CA VAL A 401 -14.78 1.50 17.28
C VAL A 401 -15.41 2.75 16.70
N ALA A 402 -16.69 2.66 16.31
CA ALA A 402 -17.37 3.76 15.65
C ALA A 402 -17.21 5.00 16.56
N PRO A 403 -16.62 6.10 16.08
CA PRO A 403 -16.09 7.13 16.96
C PRO A 403 -17.20 7.75 17.82
N THR A 404 -17.18 7.38 19.09
CA THR A 404 -18.18 7.75 20.10
C THR A 404 -17.73 9.00 20.84
N LEU A 405 -18.68 9.92 21.01
CA LEU A 405 -18.54 11.02 21.95
C LEU A 405 -19.16 10.59 23.28
N GLU A 406 -18.31 10.31 24.27
CA GLU A 406 -18.75 9.96 25.62
C GLU A 406 -18.90 11.24 26.46
N PRO A 407 -20.08 11.52 27.05
CA PRO A 407 -20.28 12.70 27.89
C PRO A 407 -19.59 12.55 29.24
N VAL A 408 -18.80 13.56 29.61
CA VAL A 408 -18.09 13.65 30.89
C VAL A 408 -18.52 14.93 31.60
N GLY A 409 -19.20 14.80 32.74
CA GLY A 409 -19.69 15.94 33.53
C GLY A 409 -21.18 16.24 33.32
N PRO A 410 -21.64 17.48 33.58
CA PRO A 410 -23.06 17.81 33.66
C PRO A 410 -23.77 17.79 32.31
N VAL A 411 -25.01 17.30 32.32
CA VAL A 411 -25.87 17.19 31.14
C VAL A 411 -26.03 18.55 30.44
N ARG A 412 -25.93 18.53 29.12
CA ARG A 412 -26.06 19.71 28.24
C ARG A 412 -27.29 20.55 28.56
N GLY A 413 -27.07 21.86 28.75
CA GLY A 413 -28.15 22.85 28.86
C GLY A 413 -28.82 23.20 27.52
N GLU A 414 -30.04 23.71 27.57
CA GLU A 414 -30.80 24.09 26.37
C GLU A 414 -30.12 25.25 25.61
N GLY A 415 -29.82 25.04 24.33
CA GLY A 415 -29.24 26.08 23.49
C GLY A 415 -28.44 25.55 22.29
N ARG A 416 -27.90 26.51 21.51
CA ARG A 416 -26.92 26.28 20.44
C ARG A 416 -25.52 26.56 20.99
N PRO A 417 -24.70 25.54 21.29
CA PRO A 417 -23.45 25.72 21.99
C PRO A 417 -22.34 26.30 21.10
N VAL A 418 -21.30 26.80 21.75
CA VAL A 418 -19.94 26.93 21.18
C VAL A 418 -19.21 25.64 21.49
N LEU A 419 -18.68 24.97 20.46
CA LEU A 419 -17.91 23.74 20.59
C LEU A 419 -16.42 24.07 20.55
N VAL A 420 -15.64 23.61 21.52
CA VAL A 420 -14.18 23.67 21.49
C VAL A 420 -13.59 22.26 21.51
N ALA A 421 -12.78 21.93 20.50
CA ALA A 421 -12.07 20.65 20.44
C ALA A 421 -10.56 20.86 20.59
N VAL A 422 -9.96 20.21 21.58
CA VAL A 422 -8.51 20.27 21.90
C VAL A 422 -7.94 18.86 22.03
N GLY A 423 -6.64 18.71 21.77
CA GLY A 423 -5.87 17.50 22.09
C GLY A 423 -4.92 17.76 23.27
N ALA A 424 -4.03 16.83 23.55
CA ALA A 424 -3.08 16.90 24.68
C ALA A 424 -1.91 17.88 24.42
N THR A 425 -2.21 19.16 24.18
CA THR A 425 -1.22 20.18 23.81
C THR A 425 -1.07 21.28 24.87
N LEU A 426 0.14 21.85 24.96
CA LEU A 426 0.46 22.93 25.92
C LEU A 426 -0.35 24.24 25.69
N ASP A 427 -1.01 24.39 24.54
CA ASP A 427 -1.90 25.51 24.23
C ASP A 427 -3.40 25.20 24.45
N ALA A 428 -3.77 23.97 24.82
CA ALA A 428 -5.16 23.54 25.01
C ALA A 428 -5.93 24.45 25.99
N ASP A 429 -5.34 24.74 27.15
CA ASP A 429 -5.91 25.62 28.17
C ASP A 429 -6.27 27.00 27.62
N ALA A 430 -5.34 27.63 26.89
CA ALA A 430 -5.53 28.95 26.30
C ALA A 430 -6.60 28.97 25.20
N VAL A 431 -6.77 27.85 24.47
CA VAL A 431 -7.82 27.68 23.45
C VAL A 431 -9.19 27.51 24.11
N VAL A 432 -9.29 26.70 25.17
CA VAL A 432 -10.53 26.53 25.95
C VAL A 432 -10.96 27.83 26.61
N ASP A 433 -10.03 28.55 27.24
CA ASP A 433 -10.28 29.87 27.84
C ASP A 433 -10.82 30.88 26.82
N ARG A 434 -10.23 30.91 25.61
CA ARG A 434 -10.69 31.84 24.56
C ARG A 434 -12.06 31.46 24.01
N ALA A 435 -12.37 30.16 23.95
CA ALA A 435 -13.70 29.68 23.58
C ALA A 435 -14.76 30.02 24.64
N ALA A 436 -14.41 29.97 25.93
CA ALA A 436 -15.28 30.40 27.02
C ALA A 436 -15.62 31.89 26.95
N GLU A 437 -14.65 32.76 26.65
CA GLU A 437 -14.91 34.18 26.41
C GLU A 437 -15.86 34.42 25.22
N MET A 438 -15.76 33.61 24.16
CA MET A 438 -16.65 33.68 23.00
C MET A 438 -18.07 33.20 23.35
N ALA A 439 -18.20 32.09 24.08
CA ALA A 439 -19.47 31.56 24.56
C ALA A 439 -20.21 32.58 25.45
N ALA A 440 -19.48 33.21 26.38
CA ALA A 440 -20.01 34.28 27.24
C ALA A 440 -20.46 35.51 26.42
N ALA A 441 -19.68 35.96 25.44
CA ALA A 441 -20.04 37.09 24.57
C ALA A 441 -21.25 36.80 23.66
N GLU A 442 -21.51 35.53 23.32
CA GLU A 442 -22.63 35.09 22.49
C GLU A 442 -23.88 34.67 23.28
N GLY A 443 -23.78 34.61 24.62
CA GLY A 443 -24.83 34.09 25.50
C GLY A 443 -25.14 32.61 25.24
N ALA A 444 -24.11 31.81 24.92
CA ALA A 444 -24.24 30.42 24.49
C ALA A 444 -23.56 29.47 25.50
N PRO A 445 -24.06 28.23 25.68
CA PRO A 445 -23.38 27.21 26.47
C PRO A 445 -22.07 26.77 25.78
N LEU A 446 -21.09 26.31 26.56
CA LEU A 446 -19.81 25.80 26.06
C LEU A 446 -19.79 24.26 26.12
N GLU A 447 -19.36 23.61 25.02
CA GLU A 447 -19.08 22.18 24.98
C GLU A 447 -17.57 21.97 24.74
N VAL A 448 -16.89 21.29 25.68
CA VAL A 448 -15.45 20.99 25.61
C VAL A 448 -15.26 19.55 25.19
N VAL A 449 -14.72 19.33 23.99
CA VAL A 449 -14.33 18.02 23.48
C VAL A 449 -12.82 17.83 23.66
N HIS A 450 -12.43 16.83 24.44
CA HIS A 450 -11.07 16.32 24.39
C HIS A 450 -10.97 15.26 23.29
N VAL A 451 -10.12 15.52 22.31
CA VAL A 451 -9.77 14.57 21.26
C VAL A 451 -8.64 13.71 21.80
N ARG A 452 -9.00 12.53 22.30
CA ARG A 452 -8.06 11.54 22.82
C ARG A 452 -6.97 11.25 21.79
N GLU A 453 -5.71 11.34 22.19
CA GLU A 453 -4.62 11.09 21.25
C GLU A 453 -4.50 9.59 20.96
N THR A 454 -4.68 9.23 19.70
CA THR A 454 -4.20 7.95 19.17
C THR A 454 -2.75 8.11 18.73
N GLU A 455 -1.85 7.37 19.38
CA GLU A 455 -0.56 7.09 18.78
C GLU A 455 -0.78 6.04 17.70
N VAL A 456 -0.42 6.41 16.48
CA VAL A 456 -0.43 5.48 15.34
C VAL A 456 0.84 4.64 15.44
N VAL A 457 0.89 3.76 16.44
CA VAL A 457 1.88 2.70 16.53
C VAL A 457 1.42 1.58 15.60
N GLU A 458 2.22 1.29 14.58
CA GLU A 458 2.01 0.14 13.65
C GLU A 458 0.67 0.17 12.87
N GLU A 459 0.05 1.35 12.77
CA GLU A 459 -1.26 1.66 12.13
C GLU A 459 -2.50 1.03 12.79
N LEU A 460 -2.34 0.43 13.96
CA LEU A 460 -3.47 0.31 14.87
C LEU A 460 -3.68 1.67 15.56
N ALA A 461 -4.94 2.02 15.78
CA ALA A 461 -5.28 3.14 16.65
C ALA A 461 -5.05 2.68 18.11
N ILE A 462 -3.79 2.70 18.55
CA ILE A 462 -3.48 2.52 19.96
C ILE A 462 -3.77 3.84 20.65
N ASP A 463 -4.70 3.80 21.60
CA ASP A 463 -4.96 4.95 22.44
C ASP A 463 -3.71 5.25 23.29
N ALA A 464 -3.10 6.42 23.12
CA ALA A 464 -1.91 6.82 23.88
C ALA A 464 -2.23 7.29 25.31
N GLU A 465 -3.52 7.47 25.59
CA GLU A 465 -4.09 8.00 26.83
C GLU A 465 -5.15 7.01 27.30
N GLU A 466 -5.11 6.55 28.56
CA GLU A 466 -6.17 5.69 29.08
C GLU A 466 -7.52 6.44 29.13
N PRO A 467 -8.68 5.75 29.00
CA PRO A 467 -9.99 6.42 28.99
C PRO A 467 -10.21 7.26 30.26
N GLU A 468 -9.71 6.79 31.40
CA GLU A 468 -9.77 7.51 32.67
C GLU A 468 -8.94 8.79 32.67
N THR A 469 -7.78 8.80 31.99
CA THR A 469 -6.93 9.99 31.85
C THR A 469 -7.60 11.04 30.95
N ALA A 470 -8.16 10.62 29.81
CA ALA A 470 -8.92 11.51 28.92
C ALA A 470 -10.12 12.14 29.65
N ALA A 471 -10.87 11.35 30.42
CA ALA A 471 -11.97 11.84 31.22
C ALA A 471 -11.50 12.75 32.38
N ALA A 472 -10.33 12.50 32.98
CA ALA A 472 -9.73 13.37 33.98
C ALA A 472 -9.30 14.73 33.39
N THR A 473 -8.72 14.74 32.19
CA THR A 473 -8.37 15.96 31.45
C THR A 473 -9.60 16.82 31.19
N VAL A 474 -10.71 16.22 30.73
CA VAL A 474 -12.00 16.92 30.55
C VAL A 474 -12.52 17.48 31.88
N ARG A 475 -12.53 16.69 32.96
CA ARG A 475 -12.93 17.17 34.30
C ARG A 475 -12.10 18.38 34.75
N ALA A 476 -10.77 18.33 34.58
CA ALA A 476 -9.88 19.44 34.91
C ALA A 476 -10.15 20.72 34.10
N HIS A 477 -10.63 20.63 32.85
CA HIS A 477 -11.12 21.80 32.11
C HIS A 477 -12.46 22.31 32.69
N LEU A 478 -13.41 21.41 33.00
CA LEU A 478 -14.70 21.78 33.57
C LEU A 478 -14.58 22.45 34.95
N ASP A 479 -13.74 21.93 35.84
CA ASP A 479 -13.51 22.49 37.18
C ASP A 479 -12.92 23.91 37.10
N ARG A 480 -11.98 24.14 36.17
CA ARG A 480 -11.41 25.48 35.91
C ARG A 480 -12.40 26.46 35.32
N LEU A 481 -13.32 25.99 34.46
CA LEU A 481 -14.41 26.82 33.92
C LEU A 481 -15.46 27.14 34.99
N ALA A 482 -15.82 26.17 35.83
CA ALA A 482 -16.73 26.34 36.94
C ALA A 482 -16.19 27.35 37.98
N ALA A 483 -14.89 27.30 38.30
CA ALA A 483 -14.21 28.28 39.15
C ALA A 483 -14.26 29.72 38.59
N ARG A 484 -14.51 29.87 37.28
CA ARG A 484 -14.70 31.17 36.59
C ARG A 484 -16.17 31.52 36.35
N GLY A 485 -17.12 30.73 36.87
CA GLY A 485 -18.56 30.91 36.69
C GLY A 485 -19.08 30.57 35.29
N VAL A 486 -18.32 29.83 34.49
CA VAL A 486 -18.72 29.41 33.13
C VAL A 486 -19.35 28.03 33.18
N THR A 487 -20.59 27.89 32.71
CA THR A 487 -21.27 26.61 32.55
C THR A 487 -20.80 25.91 31.28
N ALA A 488 -20.26 24.70 31.43
CA ALA A 488 -19.76 23.89 30.32
C ALA A 488 -20.11 22.40 30.50
N THR A 489 -20.24 21.69 29.39
CA THR A 489 -20.38 20.23 29.32
C THR A 489 -19.14 19.64 28.67
N GLY A 490 -18.66 18.50 29.19
CA GLY A 490 -17.49 17.81 28.67
C GLY A 490 -17.87 16.61 27.80
N LEU A 491 -17.01 16.32 26.82
CA LEU A 491 -17.11 15.20 25.90
C LEU A 491 -15.71 14.63 25.66
N VAL A 492 -15.56 13.30 25.65
CA VAL A 492 -14.34 12.63 25.15
C VAL A 492 -14.67 12.02 23.78
N LEU A 493 -13.86 12.32 22.78
CA LEU A 493 -13.95 11.67 21.47
C LEU A 493 -13.06 10.42 21.47
N HIS A 494 -13.69 9.24 21.51
CA HIS A 494 -13.01 7.95 21.41
C HIS A 494 -12.85 7.54 19.94
N SER A 495 -11.80 6.77 19.64
CA SER A 495 -11.42 6.29 18.31
C SER A 495 -11.08 7.40 17.31
N VAL A 496 -9.79 7.53 17.01
CA VAL A 496 -9.30 8.48 15.99
C VAL A 496 -8.33 7.76 15.06
N GLY A 497 -8.71 7.64 13.78
CA GLY A 497 -7.80 7.29 12.70
C GLY A 497 -6.92 8.48 12.30
N ASP A 498 -6.91 8.84 11.03
CA ASP A 498 -6.26 10.08 10.60
C ASP A 498 -6.99 11.35 11.11
N HIS A 499 -6.35 12.52 10.98
CA HIS A 499 -6.94 13.79 11.39
C HIS A 499 -8.21 14.16 10.60
N ALA A 500 -8.37 13.61 9.39
CA ALA A 500 -9.59 13.82 8.59
C ALA A 500 -10.79 13.11 9.23
N SER A 501 -10.56 11.92 9.79
CA SER A 501 -11.57 11.12 10.50
C SER A 501 -12.13 11.84 11.72
N ALA A 502 -11.27 12.36 12.62
CA ALA A 502 -11.73 13.18 13.76
C ALA A 502 -12.50 14.43 13.30
N GLY A 503 -12.00 15.12 12.26
CA GLY A 503 -12.66 16.30 11.70
C GLY A 503 -14.07 16.00 11.17
N MET A 504 -14.30 14.84 10.54
CA MET A 504 -15.62 14.42 10.06
C MET A 504 -16.60 14.16 11.21
N VAL A 505 -16.15 13.55 12.31
CA VAL A 505 -17.00 13.26 13.47
C VAL A 505 -17.42 14.55 14.17
N LEU A 506 -16.45 15.43 14.44
CA LEU A 506 -16.72 16.75 15.02
C LEU A 506 -17.67 17.58 14.14
N ALA A 507 -17.52 17.53 12.81
CA ALA A 507 -18.42 18.22 11.88
C ALA A 507 -19.85 17.63 11.86
N ARG A 508 -19.98 16.29 11.94
CA ARG A 508 -21.29 15.62 12.04
C ARG A 508 -21.98 15.97 13.35
N TYR A 509 -21.29 15.81 14.47
CA TYR A 509 -21.79 16.18 15.79
C TYR A 509 -22.22 17.65 15.84
N ALA A 510 -21.38 18.57 15.34
CA ALA A 510 -21.71 19.99 15.31
C ALA A 510 -22.96 20.32 14.48
N THR A 511 -23.24 19.54 13.44
CA THR A 511 -24.45 19.66 12.61
C THR A 511 -25.69 19.18 13.37
N GLU A 512 -25.61 18.01 14.01
CA GLU A 512 -26.69 17.42 14.81
C GLU A 512 -27.02 18.26 16.06
N ALA A 513 -25.99 18.65 16.81
CA ALA A 513 -26.05 19.54 17.97
C ALA A 513 -26.43 20.99 17.64
N ARG A 514 -26.51 21.37 16.35
CA ARG A 514 -26.73 22.73 15.85
C ARG A 514 -25.78 23.76 16.47
N VAL A 515 -24.51 23.41 16.61
CA VAL A 515 -23.44 24.28 17.13
C VAL A 515 -23.45 25.64 16.41
N ARG A 516 -23.09 26.70 17.13
CA ARG A 516 -23.07 28.08 16.62
C ARG A 516 -21.70 28.45 16.06
N THR A 517 -20.66 28.09 16.79
CA THR A 517 -19.25 28.37 16.51
C THR A 517 -18.40 27.17 16.93
N ILE A 518 -17.41 26.77 16.10
CA ILE A 518 -16.45 25.72 16.43
C ILE A 518 -15.07 26.35 16.59
N ALA A 519 -14.43 26.13 17.74
CA ALA A 519 -13.02 26.40 18.00
C ALA A 519 -12.22 25.10 17.94
N LEU A 520 -11.06 25.11 17.26
CA LEU A 520 -10.18 23.95 17.12
C LEU A 520 -8.79 24.32 17.63
N GLY A 521 -8.23 23.50 18.51
CA GLY A 521 -6.85 23.60 18.98
C GLY A 521 -5.81 23.32 17.88
N SER A 522 -4.54 23.59 18.17
CA SER A 522 -3.47 23.28 17.23
C SER A 522 -3.15 21.78 17.22
N SER A 523 -2.89 21.20 16.04
CA SER A 523 -2.48 19.80 15.93
C SER A 523 -0.97 19.67 16.21
N PRO A 524 -0.53 18.68 17.02
CA PRO A 524 0.89 18.37 17.22
C PRO A 524 1.63 18.05 15.91
N ARG A 525 0.92 17.46 14.93
CA ARG A 525 1.48 16.90 13.68
C ARG A 525 1.33 17.85 12.47
N GLY A 526 0.73 19.02 12.65
CA GLY A 526 0.53 20.02 11.59
C GLY A 526 1.76 20.93 11.37
N PRO A 527 2.01 21.43 10.14
CA PRO A 527 3.06 22.42 9.92
C PRO A 527 2.72 23.70 10.70
N ARG A 528 3.56 24.03 11.70
CA ARG A 528 3.49 25.28 12.47
C ARG A 528 3.62 26.51 11.56
N ARG A 529 2.51 26.95 10.97
CA ARG A 529 2.43 28.23 10.25
C ARG A 529 2.56 29.33 11.30
N PRO A 530 3.59 30.21 11.21
CA PRO A 530 3.78 31.25 12.23
C PRO A 530 2.58 32.20 12.26
N ALA A 531 1.94 32.30 13.43
CA ALA A 531 0.65 32.98 13.62
C ALA A 531 0.65 34.51 13.38
N ARG A 532 1.80 35.10 13.02
CA ARG A 532 2.04 36.56 12.97
C ARG A 532 1.58 37.30 11.70
N ARG A 533 0.80 36.70 10.78
CA ARG A 533 0.38 37.36 9.52
C ARG A 533 -1.11 37.30 9.16
N ARG A 534 -2.03 37.13 10.12
CA ARG A 534 -3.50 37.22 9.86
C ARG A 534 -4.30 38.22 10.69
N LEU A 535 -3.71 38.89 11.68
CA LEU A 535 -4.43 39.86 12.52
C LEU A 535 -4.78 41.18 11.80
N ASP A 536 -3.97 41.61 10.81
CA ASP A 536 -4.21 42.88 10.10
C ASP A 536 -5.38 42.83 9.11
N HIS A 537 -5.70 41.65 8.56
CA HIS A 537 -6.73 41.53 7.52
C HIS A 537 -8.17 41.60 8.07
N PHE A 538 -8.36 41.37 9.38
CA PHE A 538 -9.68 41.51 10.03
C PHE A 538 -9.97 42.94 10.50
N ARG A 539 -8.96 43.71 10.94
CA ARG A 539 -9.15 45.12 11.33
C ARG A 539 -9.56 46.02 10.14
N GLY A 540 -9.12 45.70 8.93
CA GLY A 540 -9.43 46.51 7.73
C GLY A 540 -10.88 46.45 7.22
N ARG A 541 -11.65 45.40 7.52
CA ARG A 541 -13.03 45.24 6.97
C ARG A 541 -14.13 45.85 7.83
N ALA A 542 -13.91 46.05 9.13
CA ALA A 542 -14.88 46.70 10.02
C ALA A 542 -15.08 48.19 9.67
N HIS A 543 -14.02 48.89 9.24
CA HIS A 543 -14.07 50.34 9.06
C HIS A 543 -14.77 50.81 7.76
N ARG A 544 -14.84 49.97 6.71
CA ARG A 544 -15.44 50.31 5.41
C ARG A 544 -16.96 50.11 5.30
N ARG A 545 -17.65 49.58 6.32
CA ARG A 545 -19.11 49.40 6.30
C ARG A 545 -19.93 50.56 6.88
N ARG A 546 -19.30 51.62 7.40
CA ARG A 546 -20.01 52.78 8.01
C ARG A 546 -20.19 54.02 7.11
N THR A 547 -19.64 54.06 5.89
CA THR A 547 -19.62 55.28 5.05
C THR A 547 -20.45 55.25 3.76
N CYS A 548 -21.06 54.12 3.37
CA CYS A 548 -21.95 54.04 2.19
C CYS A 548 -23.45 54.19 2.53
N ARG A 549 -23.82 55.21 3.34
CA ARG A 549 -25.23 55.50 3.66
C ARG A 549 -25.60 56.99 3.51
N ALA A 550 -25.15 57.63 2.43
CA ALA A 550 -25.65 58.94 2.00
C ALA A 550 -25.56 59.10 0.47
N ARG A 551 -26.56 59.81 -0.11
CA ARG A 551 -26.74 60.19 -1.54
C ARG A 551 -27.41 59.16 -2.47
N ARG A 552 -28.76 59.19 -2.45
CA ARG A 552 -29.56 59.16 -3.69
C ARG A 552 -29.55 60.55 -4.33
N PRO A 553 -29.82 60.66 -5.64
CA PRO A 553 -30.94 61.50 -6.06
C PRO A 553 -31.95 60.76 -6.98
N ARG A 554 -33.15 61.34 -7.08
CA ARG A 554 -34.27 60.87 -7.91
C ARG A 554 -34.17 61.38 -9.35
N ARG A 555 -34.66 60.60 -10.32
CA ARG A 555 -35.29 60.91 -11.64
C ARG A 555 -35.21 59.62 -12.48
N GLY A 556 -36.13 59.26 -13.38
CA GLY A 556 -37.38 59.87 -13.84
C GLY A 556 -38.00 58.97 -14.93
N ALA A 557 -39.30 59.08 -15.18
CA ALA A 557 -40.13 58.13 -15.90
C ALA A 557 -39.87 57.89 -17.42
N ALA A 558 -40.45 56.77 -17.89
CA ALA A 558 -41.19 56.60 -19.16
C ALA A 558 -40.50 56.22 -20.50
N ARG A 559 -41.32 55.48 -21.28
CA ARG A 559 -41.23 55.00 -22.69
C ARG A 559 -40.61 53.60 -22.87
N ALA A 560 -41.33 52.53 -23.23
CA ALA A 560 -42.45 52.26 -24.16
C ALA A 560 -42.04 51.97 -25.61
N GLN A 561 -42.47 50.78 -26.07
CA GLN A 561 -42.75 50.37 -27.46
C GLN A 561 -41.68 50.61 -28.55
N ARG A 562 -41.22 49.52 -29.18
CA ARG A 562 -41.71 49.07 -30.51
C ARG A 562 -41.13 47.69 -30.91
N ARG A 563 -42.03 46.85 -31.47
CA ARG A 563 -41.95 46.03 -32.71
C ARG A 563 -40.62 45.31 -33.05
N GLY A 564 -40.60 44.05 -33.54
CA GLY A 564 -41.68 43.07 -33.73
C GLY A 564 -41.36 42.03 -34.84
N ALA A 565 -42.15 40.94 -34.81
CA ALA A 565 -42.62 40.08 -35.93
C ALA A 565 -41.73 38.92 -36.48
N GLY A 566 -42.42 37.83 -36.89
CA GLY A 566 -41.87 36.57 -37.43
C GLY A 566 -42.11 35.36 -36.49
N GLN A 567 -43.35 34.88 -36.29
CA GLN A 567 -44.01 33.79 -37.07
C GLN A 567 -43.13 32.52 -37.20
N ALA A 568 -43.37 31.38 -36.54
CA ALA A 568 -44.56 30.54 -36.30
C ALA A 568 -44.90 29.52 -37.42
N ALA A 569 -44.69 28.22 -37.14
CA ALA A 569 -45.48 27.08 -37.66
C ALA A 569 -45.14 25.75 -36.94
N ALA A 570 -46.16 25.03 -36.50
CA ALA A 570 -46.17 23.63 -36.04
C ALA A 570 -47.65 23.16 -35.96
N PRO A 571 -47.99 21.88 -35.68
CA PRO A 571 -47.20 20.63 -35.79
C PRO A 571 -47.75 19.78 -36.98
N PRO A 572 -48.62 18.72 -36.89
CA PRO A 572 -48.70 17.55 -35.98
C PRO A 572 -48.98 16.17 -36.64
N GLU A 573 -49.00 15.10 -35.81
CA GLU A 573 -49.82 13.86 -35.91
C GLU A 573 -49.54 12.79 -37.01
N ARG A 574 -49.83 11.47 -36.85
CA ARG A 574 -50.05 10.55 -35.70
C ARG A 574 -50.08 9.07 -36.19
N HIS A 575 -50.20 8.10 -35.25
CA HIS A 575 -50.54 6.66 -35.41
C HIS A 575 -49.47 5.72 -36.03
N ALA A 576 -49.17 4.48 -35.60
CA ALA A 576 -49.75 3.43 -34.69
C ALA A 576 -50.26 2.18 -35.43
N TRP A 577 -50.35 1.05 -34.70
CA TRP A 577 -50.68 -0.35 -35.07
C TRP A 577 -49.48 -1.25 -35.47
N GLY A 578 -49.44 -2.55 -35.11
CA GLY A 578 -50.26 -3.28 -34.12
C GLY A 578 -50.38 -4.81 -34.28
N ARG A 579 -50.01 -5.57 -33.22
CA ARG A 579 -50.53 -6.88 -32.75
C ARG A 579 -50.60 -8.13 -33.67
N ALA A 580 -50.10 -9.27 -33.16
CA ALA A 580 -50.86 -10.49 -32.76
C ALA A 580 -49.88 -11.62 -32.32
N GLY A 581 -50.19 -12.59 -31.43
CA GLY A 581 -51.34 -12.77 -30.53
C GLY A 581 -51.43 -14.20 -29.92
N GLY A 582 -51.89 -14.33 -28.66
CA GLY A 582 -52.28 -15.59 -27.97
C GLY A 582 -51.13 -16.48 -27.43
N THR A 583 -51.26 -17.40 -26.47
CA THR A 583 -52.36 -17.86 -25.55
C THR A 583 -51.74 -18.92 -24.58
N SER A 584 -52.26 -19.33 -23.40
CA SER A 584 -53.41 -18.92 -22.56
C SER A 584 -53.39 -19.56 -21.14
N SER A 585 -53.51 -18.75 -20.08
CA SER A 585 -54.25 -18.99 -18.81
C SER A 585 -54.03 -20.25 -17.91
N ARG A 586 -54.17 -20.02 -16.58
CA ARG A 586 -54.65 -20.89 -15.47
C ARG A 586 -53.66 -21.65 -14.55
N ARG A 587 -53.77 -21.26 -13.26
CA ARG A 587 -53.93 -22.07 -12.02
C ARG A 587 -52.90 -23.14 -11.61
N ALA A 588 -52.33 -22.84 -10.43
CA ALA A 588 -52.41 -23.63 -9.18
C ALA A 588 -51.45 -24.80 -8.90
N ASP A 589 -51.21 -24.92 -7.59
CA ASP A 589 -50.91 -26.11 -6.79
C ASP A 589 -49.52 -26.78 -6.79
N ASN A 590 -48.91 -26.69 -5.60
CA ASN A 590 -48.40 -27.82 -4.79
C ASN A 590 -47.38 -28.80 -5.40
N LEU A 591 -46.12 -28.76 -4.91
CA LEU A 591 -45.55 -29.76 -3.98
C LEU A 591 -44.02 -29.73 -3.88
N ARG A 592 -43.53 -29.77 -2.64
CA ARG A 592 -42.31 -30.43 -2.13
C ARG A 592 -41.26 -30.93 -3.14
N ARG A 593 -40.03 -30.45 -2.99
CA ARG A 593 -38.95 -31.23 -2.33
C ARG A 593 -37.88 -30.30 -1.77
#